data_AF-A0A292ZD56-F1
#
_entry.id   AF-A0A292ZD56-F1
#
_cell.length_a   1.000
_cell.length_b   1.000
_cell.length_c   1.000
_cell.angle_alpha   90.00
_cell.angle_beta   90.00
_cell.angle_gamma   90.00
#
_symmetry.space_group_name_H-M   'P 1'
#
loop_
_entity.id
_entity.type
_entity.pdbx_description
1 polymer ?
#
loop_
_entity_poly.entity_id
_entity_poly.type
_entity_poly.pdbx_seq_one_letter_code
_entity_poly.pdbx_strand_id
1 'polypeptide(L)'
;MLRLEHGFIEELRAEVREEAAQAPTDPDGFIAWFEGLKESGPGQKDALFPWLAQEASRDEIRWFLSQEAAGEAGFDDLVALTQVKLPPRAKLELARNYWDEMGRGNAKGMHGPMLGQLVDILHLDIGVESTVWQSLALANAMTAMATSRCYAWHSVGALGVIELTAPGRSAHTAQGLRRIGLSGSERRYFDLHAVLDVKHSRDWNDEAIVPLVAEDPRRATAMAEGALIRLQCGERCFERYRAHFGLG
;
A
#
# COMPACT_ATOMS: atom_id res chain seq x y z
N MET A 1 -4.60 -23.19 -9.44
CA MET A 1 -4.58 -21.73 -9.24
C MET A 1 -5.10 -21.35 -7.86
N LEU A 2 -6.41 -21.38 -7.55
CA LEU A 2 -6.92 -20.94 -6.22
C LEU A 2 -6.27 -21.64 -5.00
N ARG A 3 -5.98 -22.94 -5.07
CA ARG A 3 -5.26 -23.64 -3.98
C ARG A 3 -3.82 -23.16 -3.78
N LEU A 4 -3.13 -22.78 -4.87
CA LEU A 4 -1.76 -22.27 -4.81
C LEU A 4 -1.75 -20.85 -4.25
N GLU A 5 -2.68 -20.01 -4.70
CA GLU A 5 -2.87 -18.66 -4.15
C GLU A 5 -3.21 -18.69 -2.66
N HIS A 6 -4.10 -19.57 -2.24
CA HIS A 6 -4.41 -19.76 -0.82
C HIS A 6 -3.18 -20.24 -0.04
N GLY A 7 -2.44 -21.22 -0.56
CA GLY A 7 -1.21 -21.69 0.06
C GLY A 7 -0.17 -20.58 0.22
N PHE A 8 0.01 -19.75 -0.81
CA PHE A 8 0.89 -18.58 -0.78
C PHE A 8 0.50 -17.59 0.33
N ILE A 9 -0.78 -17.26 0.47
CA ILE A 9 -1.22 -16.40 1.57
C ILE A 9 -1.02 -17.05 2.94
N GLU A 10 -1.29 -18.35 3.08
CA GLU A 10 -1.07 -19.05 4.36
C GLU A 10 0.42 -19.13 4.75
N GLU A 11 1.32 -19.22 3.77
CA GLU A 11 2.77 -19.11 4.01
C GLU A 11 3.14 -17.72 4.55
N LEU A 12 2.65 -16.65 3.93
CA LEU A 12 2.86 -15.28 4.42
C LEU A 12 2.23 -15.05 5.79
N ARG A 13 1.03 -15.59 6.04
CA ARG A 13 0.40 -15.55 7.36
C ARG A 13 1.23 -16.27 8.41
N ALA A 14 1.85 -17.40 8.08
CA ALA A 14 2.72 -18.12 9.01
C ALA A 14 3.93 -17.30 9.45
N GLU A 15 4.44 -16.42 8.60
CA GLU A 15 5.57 -15.52 8.89
C GLU A 15 5.19 -14.41 9.90
N VAL A 16 3.94 -13.94 9.88
CA VAL A 16 3.49 -12.79 10.69
C VAL A 16 2.61 -13.15 11.89
N ARG A 17 2.03 -14.36 11.93
CA ARG A 17 0.98 -14.72 12.90
C ARG A 17 1.37 -14.52 14.37
N GLU A 18 2.63 -14.75 14.72
CA GLU A 18 3.09 -14.64 16.12
C GLU A 18 3.15 -13.18 16.57
N GLU A 19 3.63 -12.29 15.68
CA GLU A 19 3.65 -10.84 15.88
C GLU A 19 2.22 -10.27 15.87
N ALA A 20 1.41 -10.66 14.88
CA ALA A 20 0.01 -10.24 14.77
C ALA A 20 -0.83 -10.65 15.99
N ALA A 21 -0.53 -11.78 16.62
CA ALA A 21 -1.20 -12.24 17.83
C ALA A 21 -0.91 -11.35 19.06
N GLN A 22 0.12 -10.51 19.02
CA GLN A 22 0.41 -9.53 20.07
C GLN A 22 -0.37 -8.23 19.90
N ALA A 23 -1.01 -8.00 18.74
CA ALA A 23 -1.82 -6.81 18.52
C ALA A 23 -3.01 -6.81 19.51
N PRO A 24 -3.29 -5.69 20.19
CA PRO A 24 -4.46 -5.59 21.06
C PRO A 24 -5.75 -5.84 20.30
N THR A 25 -6.77 -6.36 20.97
CA THR A 25 -8.05 -6.72 20.34
C THR A 25 -9.22 -5.84 20.80
N ASP A 26 -8.94 -4.87 21.68
CA ASP A 26 -9.83 -3.74 21.95
C ASP A 26 -9.57 -2.59 20.95
N PRO A 27 -10.56 -1.75 20.64
CA PRO A 27 -10.42 -0.73 19.60
C PRO A 27 -9.29 0.27 19.85
N ASP A 28 -9.20 0.83 21.06
CA ASP A 28 -8.23 1.89 21.38
C ASP A 28 -6.79 1.33 21.36
N GLY A 29 -6.59 0.16 21.96
CA GLY A 29 -5.31 -0.54 21.93
C GLY A 29 -4.90 -0.92 20.51
N PHE A 30 -5.84 -1.41 19.69
CA PHE A 30 -5.55 -1.79 18.31
C PHE A 30 -5.15 -0.59 17.46
N ILE A 31 -5.86 0.54 17.57
CA ILE A 31 -5.51 1.76 16.84
C ILE A 31 -4.13 2.28 17.25
N ALA A 32 -3.84 2.33 18.56
CA ALA A 32 -2.51 2.74 19.03
C ALA A 32 -1.39 1.85 18.48
N TRP A 33 -1.61 0.53 18.44
CA TRP A 33 -0.68 -0.42 17.82
C TRP A 33 -0.57 -0.19 16.30
N PHE A 34 -1.69 -0.06 15.61
CA PHE A 34 -1.75 0.08 14.16
C PHE A 34 -1.06 1.36 13.69
N GLU A 35 -1.33 2.49 14.32
CA GLU A 35 -0.64 3.77 14.04
C GLU A 35 0.86 3.69 14.35
N GLY A 36 1.25 2.93 15.38
CA GLY A 36 2.64 2.65 15.72
C GLY A 36 3.42 1.99 14.57
N LEU A 37 2.77 1.24 13.69
CA LEU A 37 3.41 0.64 12.51
C LEU A 37 4.02 1.67 11.56
N LYS A 38 3.59 2.93 11.60
CA LYS A 38 4.23 4.03 10.88
C LYS A 38 5.68 4.26 11.31
N GLU A 39 5.99 3.94 12.57
CA GLU A 39 7.31 4.17 13.16
C GLU A 39 8.14 2.90 13.26
N SER A 40 7.50 1.75 13.54
CA SER A 40 8.17 0.47 13.84
C SER A 40 7.83 -0.66 12.87
N GLY A 41 6.93 -0.45 11.92
CA GLY A 41 6.55 -1.47 10.96
C GLY A 41 7.71 -1.86 10.03
N PRO A 42 7.71 -3.08 9.47
CA PRO A 42 8.71 -3.51 8.50
C PRO A 42 8.85 -2.51 7.34
N GLY A 43 10.09 -2.28 6.90
CA GLY A 43 10.42 -1.34 5.83
C GLY A 43 10.19 0.16 6.13
N GLN A 44 9.80 0.55 7.34
CA GLN A 44 9.74 1.97 7.69
C GLN A 44 11.14 2.58 7.86
N LYS A 45 11.27 3.87 7.55
CA LYS A 45 12.54 4.64 7.64
C LYS A 45 13.68 4.06 6.77
N ASP A 46 13.32 3.34 5.72
CA ASP A 46 14.26 2.76 4.79
C ASP A 46 15.14 3.82 4.11
N ALA A 47 16.46 3.58 4.08
CA ALA A 47 17.44 4.50 3.50
C ALA A 47 17.24 4.75 2.00
N LEU A 48 16.50 3.86 1.32
CA LEU A 48 16.13 4.02 -0.09
C LEU A 48 15.42 5.35 -0.36
N PHE A 49 14.46 5.76 0.49
CA PHE A 49 13.61 6.92 0.19
C PHE A 49 14.36 8.27 0.28
N PRO A 50 15.16 8.54 1.33
CA PRO A 50 16.06 9.70 1.33
C PRO A 50 17.01 9.71 0.14
N TRP A 51 17.58 8.56 -0.23
CA TRP A 51 18.49 8.45 -1.36
C TRP A 51 17.79 8.73 -2.71
N LEU A 52 16.58 8.19 -2.92
CA LEU A 52 15.75 8.50 -4.09
C LEU A 52 15.46 10.00 -4.20
N ALA A 53 15.16 10.64 -3.06
CA ALA A 53 14.86 12.06 -3.01
C ALA A 53 16.07 12.93 -3.37
N GLN A 54 17.28 12.55 -2.93
CA GLN A 54 18.44 13.43 -2.92
C GLN A 54 19.52 13.08 -3.96
N GLU A 55 19.72 11.80 -4.26
CA GLU A 55 20.91 11.30 -4.96
C GLU A 55 20.60 10.56 -6.26
N ALA A 56 19.59 9.68 -6.27
CA ALA A 56 19.29 8.79 -7.41
C ALA A 56 19.24 9.50 -8.77
N SER A 57 19.86 8.93 -9.79
CA SER A 57 19.77 9.41 -11.17
C SER A 57 18.36 9.26 -11.74
N ARG A 58 18.14 9.86 -12.92
CA ARG A 58 16.89 9.70 -13.67
C ARG A 58 16.63 8.22 -14.00
N ASP A 59 17.65 7.47 -14.38
CA ASP A 59 17.51 6.07 -14.77
C ASP A 59 17.23 5.16 -13.56
N GLU A 60 17.80 5.46 -12.40
CA GLU A 60 17.50 4.75 -11.15
C GLU A 60 16.08 5.02 -10.66
N ILE A 61 15.62 6.28 -10.74
CA ILE A 61 14.22 6.62 -10.44
C ILE A 61 13.26 5.94 -11.41
N ARG A 62 13.59 5.90 -12.70
CA ARG A 62 12.80 5.17 -13.70
C ARG A 62 12.73 3.68 -13.35
N TRP A 63 13.87 3.05 -13.05
CA TRP A 63 13.89 1.65 -12.69
C TRP A 63 13.05 1.36 -11.44
N PHE A 64 13.19 2.17 -10.39
CA PHE A 64 12.38 2.06 -9.18
C PHE A 64 10.88 2.20 -9.48
N LEU A 65 10.47 3.25 -10.20
CA LEU A 65 9.07 3.49 -10.53
C LEU A 65 8.48 2.42 -11.47
N SER A 66 9.27 1.81 -12.33
CA SER A 66 8.85 0.62 -13.08
C SER A 66 8.39 -0.50 -12.15
N GLN A 67 9.15 -0.76 -11.07
CA GLN A 67 8.82 -1.82 -10.12
C GLN A 67 7.57 -1.48 -9.30
N GLU A 68 7.46 -0.22 -8.83
CA GLU A 68 6.33 0.25 -8.03
C GLU A 68 5.04 0.29 -8.86
N ALA A 69 5.11 0.80 -10.09
CA ALA A 69 3.93 0.87 -10.96
C ALA A 69 3.44 -0.51 -11.41
N ALA A 70 4.33 -1.48 -11.55
CA ALA A 70 3.95 -2.86 -11.85
C ALA A 70 3.35 -3.60 -10.64
N GLY A 71 3.79 -3.27 -9.41
CA GLY A 71 3.42 -4.01 -8.20
C GLY A 71 2.36 -3.37 -7.31
N GLU A 72 2.35 -2.04 -7.20
CA GLU A 72 1.52 -1.29 -6.27
C GLU A 72 0.40 -0.47 -6.96
N ALA A 73 0.29 -0.51 -8.29
CA ALA A 73 -0.86 0.08 -8.99
C ALA A 73 -2.15 -0.72 -8.73
N GLY A 74 -3.30 -0.03 -8.78
CA GLY A 74 -4.63 -0.66 -8.65
C GLY A 74 -5.22 -0.63 -7.24
N PHE A 75 -4.77 0.28 -6.38
CA PHE A 75 -5.35 0.47 -5.04
C PHE A 75 -6.88 0.62 -5.07
N ASP A 76 -7.40 1.38 -6.03
CA ASP A 76 -8.84 1.59 -6.22
C ASP A 76 -9.59 0.29 -6.51
N ASP A 77 -9.05 -0.60 -7.35
CA ASP A 77 -9.62 -1.91 -7.63
C ASP A 77 -9.61 -2.81 -6.38
N LEU A 78 -8.53 -2.77 -5.59
CA LEU A 78 -8.43 -3.52 -4.34
C LEU A 78 -9.47 -3.06 -3.32
N VAL A 79 -9.68 -1.74 -3.18
CA VAL A 79 -10.73 -1.18 -2.32
C VAL A 79 -12.12 -1.58 -2.84
N ALA A 80 -12.34 -1.56 -4.16
CA ALA A 80 -13.60 -1.98 -4.79
C ALA A 80 -13.95 -3.44 -4.52
N LEU A 81 -12.96 -4.34 -4.55
CA LEU A 81 -13.13 -5.76 -4.25
C LEU A 81 -13.37 -6.00 -2.75
N THR A 82 -12.59 -5.33 -1.90
CA THR A 82 -12.60 -5.54 -0.44
C THR A 82 -13.93 -5.14 0.21
N GLN A 83 -14.56 -4.07 -0.28
CA GLN A 83 -15.81 -3.54 0.31
C GLN A 83 -17.03 -4.47 0.17
N VAL A 84 -16.94 -5.52 -0.65
CA VAL A 84 -18.04 -6.47 -0.86
C VAL A 84 -18.43 -7.10 0.49
N LYS A 85 -19.72 -7.01 0.85
CA LYS A 85 -20.28 -7.57 2.11
C LYS A 85 -19.63 -7.05 3.41
N LEU A 86 -18.95 -5.91 3.41
CA LEU A 86 -18.53 -5.28 4.67
C LEU A 86 -19.74 -4.74 5.46
N PRO A 87 -19.65 -4.67 6.81
CA PRO A 87 -20.62 -3.98 7.65
C PRO A 87 -20.85 -2.53 7.21
N PRO A 88 -22.07 -1.97 7.37
CA PRO A 88 -22.45 -0.71 6.73
C PRO A 88 -21.50 0.47 6.97
N ARG A 89 -21.01 0.69 8.19
CA ARG A 89 -20.14 1.84 8.51
C ARG A 89 -18.80 1.76 7.78
N ALA A 90 -18.07 0.65 7.94
CA ALA A 90 -16.83 0.40 7.21
C ALA A 90 -17.06 0.41 5.70
N LYS A 91 -18.16 -0.18 5.21
CA LYS A 91 -18.49 -0.16 3.78
C LYS A 91 -18.65 1.25 3.23
N LEU A 92 -19.29 2.16 3.98
CA LEU A 92 -19.44 3.55 3.58
C LEU A 92 -18.10 4.30 3.58
N GLU A 93 -17.16 3.96 4.46
CA GLU A 93 -15.80 4.48 4.41
C GLU A 93 -15.06 4.02 3.16
N LEU A 94 -14.98 2.71 2.92
CA LEU A 94 -14.30 2.17 1.74
C LEU A 94 -14.94 2.69 0.42
N ALA A 95 -16.25 2.89 0.40
CA ALA A 95 -16.92 3.50 -0.76
C ALA A 95 -16.55 4.98 -0.95
N ARG A 96 -16.35 5.74 0.14
CA ARG A 96 -15.90 7.14 0.08
C ARG A 96 -14.46 7.24 -0.40
N ASN A 97 -13.57 6.41 0.15
CA ASN A 97 -12.18 6.30 -0.28
C ASN A 97 -12.11 5.93 -1.77
N TYR A 98 -12.80 4.87 -2.21
CA TYR A 98 -12.91 4.51 -3.63
C TYR A 98 -13.43 5.67 -4.50
N TRP A 99 -14.44 6.40 -4.03
CA TRP A 99 -14.97 7.54 -4.79
C TRP A 99 -13.95 8.68 -4.95
N ASP A 100 -13.13 8.91 -3.94
CA ASP A 100 -12.04 9.88 -3.99
C ASP A 100 -10.95 9.40 -4.98
N GLU A 101 -10.55 8.12 -4.93
CA GLU A 101 -9.62 7.51 -5.90
C GLU A 101 -10.12 7.60 -7.36
N MET A 102 -11.43 7.48 -7.55
CA MET A 102 -12.11 7.64 -8.84
C MET A 102 -12.28 9.12 -9.25
N GLY A 103 -11.56 10.04 -8.60
CA GLY A 103 -11.58 11.47 -8.91
C GLY A 103 -12.96 12.11 -8.72
N ARG A 104 -13.80 11.52 -7.88
CA ARG A 104 -15.20 11.87 -7.70
C ARG A 104 -15.99 11.91 -9.02
N GLY A 105 -15.71 10.96 -9.90
CA GLY A 105 -16.34 10.82 -11.21
C GLY A 105 -15.74 11.70 -12.30
N ASN A 106 -14.71 12.50 -11.99
CA ASN A 106 -13.94 13.22 -12.97
C ASN A 106 -12.71 12.39 -13.38
N ALA A 107 -12.68 11.90 -14.61
CA ALA A 107 -11.57 11.10 -15.14
C ALA A 107 -10.19 11.79 -15.02
N LYS A 108 -10.14 13.13 -15.10
CA LYS A 108 -8.87 13.88 -14.90
C LYS A 108 -8.42 13.94 -13.44
N GLY A 109 -9.31 13.60 -12.52
CA GLY A 109 -9.07 13.50 -11.09
C GLY A 109 -8.80 12.07 -10.62
N MET A 110 -8.97 11.05 -11.47
CA MET A 110 -8.72 9.66 -11.10
C MET A 110 -7.23 9.41 -10.88
N HIS A 111 -6.89 8.72 -9.80
CA HIS A 111 -5.49 8.53 -9.41
C HIS A 111 -4.75 7.55 -10.32
N GLY A 112 -5.37 6.42 -10.69
CA GLY A 112 -4.79 5.44 -11.62
C GLY A 112 -4.31 6.07 -12.95
N PRO A 113 -5.15 6.83 -13.68
CA PRO A 113 -4.72 7.57 -14.86
C PRO A 113 -3.62 8.62 -14.61
N MET A 114 -3.53 9.22 -13.42
CA MET A 114 -2.40 10.11 -13.10
C MET A 114 -1.08 9.33 -13.01
N LEU A 115 -1.09 8.15 -12.40
CA LEU A 115 0.08 7.26 -12.38
C LEU A 115 0.42 6.77 -13.80
N GLY A 116 -0.59 6.41 -14.60
CA GLY A 116 -0.41 6.02 -16.00
C GLY A 116 0.24 7.11 -16.86
N GLN A 117 -0.12 8.38 -16.65
CA GLN A 117 0.57 9.50 -17.31
C GLN A 117 2.05 9.57 -16.93
N LEU A 118 2.39 9.35 -15.66
CA LEU A 118 3.78 9.32 -15.22
C LEU A 118 4.56 8.15 -15.85
N VAL A 119 3.92 6.98 -15.96
CA VAL A 119 4.45 5.82 -16.70
C VAL A 119 4.80 6.19 -18.14
N ASP A 120 3.91 6.89 -18.84
CA ASP A 120 4.13 7.33 -20.22
C ASP A 120 5.25 8.37 -20.33
N ILE A 121 5.23 9.41 -19.47
CA ILE A 121 6.22 10.51 -19.46
C ILE A 121 7.63 9.98 -19.21
N LEU A 122 7.76 9.03 -18.29
CA LEU A 122 9.03 8.42 -17.95
C LEU A 122 9.31 7.15 -18.75
N HIS A 123 8.48 6.78 -19.73
CA HIS A 123 8.64 5.55 -20.52
C HIS A 123 9.01 4.34 -19.65
N LEU A 124 8.23 4.11 -18.58
CA LEU A 124 8.51 3.04 -17.62
C LEU A 124 8.15 1.69 -18.24
N ASP A 125 9.05 0.71 -18.10
CA ASP A 125 8.76 -0.68 -18.44
C ASP A 125 8.09 -1.34 -17.23
N ILE A 126 6.79 -1.61 -17.34
CA ILE A 126 5.96 -2.25 -16.30
C ILE A 126 5.59 -3.70 -16.66
N GLY A 127 6.35 -4.32 -17.57
CA GLY A 127 6.15 -5.72 -17.95
C GLY A 127 6.44 -6.66 -16.79
N VAL A 128 5.68 -7.76 -16.69
CA VAL A 128 5.92 -8.80 -15.67
C VAL A 128 7.36 -9.36 -15.78
N GLU A 129 7.86 -9.54 -17.00
CA GLU A 129 9.21 -10.07 -17.25
C GLU A 129 10.35 -9.15 -16.79
N SER A 130 10.10 -7.83 -16.73
CA SER A 130 11.07 -6.82 -16.26
C SER A 130 10.88 -6.46 -14.78
N THR A 131 9.83 -6.98 -14.14
CA THR A 131 9.49 -6.71 -12.74
C THR A 131 10.14 -7.72 -11.81
N VAL A 132 10.79 -7.25 -10.75
CA VAL A 132 11.39 -8.14 -9.74
C VAL A 132 10.32 -8.94 -9.00
N TRP A 133 10.62 -10.20 -8.69
CA TRP A 133 9.64 -11.11 -8.09
C TRP A 133 9.09 -10.62 -6.74
N GLN A 134 9.84 -9.82 -5.98
CA GLN A 134 9.37 -9.24 -4.72
C GLN A 134 8.18 -8.30 -4.95
N SER A 135 8.24 -7.46 -5.98
CA SER A 135 7.14 -6.56 -6.35
C SER A 135 5.93 -7.35 -6.84
N LEU A 136 6.15 -8.39 -7.65
CA LEU A 136 5.08 -9.30 -8.07
C LEU A 136 4.45 -10.06 -6.89
N ALA A 137 5.27 -10.48 -5.91
CA ALA A 137 4.79 -11.16 -4.72
C ALA A 137 3.92 -10.25 -3.84
N LEU A 138 4.32 -8.99 -3.66
CA LEU A 138 3.51 -7.96 -3.01
C LEU A 138 2.16 -7.77 -3.73
N ALA A 139 2.17 -7.56 -5.04
CA ALA A 139 0.97 -7.36 -5.85
C ALA A 139 0.01 -8.56 -5.75
N ASN A 140 0.56 -9.77 -5.85
CA ASN A 140 -0.19 -11.02 -5.71
C ASN A 140 -0.77 -11.18 -4.31
N ALA A 141 -0.03 -10.82 -3.25
CA ALA A 141 -0.52 -10.90 -1.88
C ALA A 141 -1.73 -9.97 -1.67
N MET A 142 -1.62 -8.72 -2.12
CA MET A 142 -2.69 -7.73 -2.05
C MET A 142 -3.93 -8.19 -2.83
N THR A 143 -3.74 -8.65 -4.07
CA THR A 143 -4.82 -9.13 -4.94
C THR A 143 -5.53 -10.37 -4.37
N ALA A 144 -4.76 -11.34 -3.87
CA ALA A 144 -5.31 -12.56 -3.28
C ALA A 144 -6.13 -12.24 -2.02
N MET A 145 -5.66 -11.33 -1.15
CA MET A 145 -6.41 -10.89 0.01
C MET A 145 -7.72 -10.18 -0.36
N ALA A 146 -7.70 -9.31 -1.39
CA ALA A 146 -8.87 -8.55 -1.81
C ALA A 146 -9.94 -9.41 -2.54
N THR A 147 -9.51 -10.41 -3.30
CA THR A 147 -10.40 -11.25 -4.13
C THR A 147 -10.95 -12.47 -3.38
N SER A 148 -10.26 -12.96 -2.35
CA SER A 148 -10.68 -14.14 -1.59
C SER A 148 -11.38 -13.76 -0.29
N ARG A 149 -12.68 -14.08 -0.18
CA ARG A 149 -13.52 -13.66 0.95
C ARG A 149 -13.02 -14.10 2.33
N CYS A 150 -12.27 -15.20 2.42
CA CYS A 150 -11.66 -15.66 3.68
C CYS A 150 -10.61 -14.68 4.24
N TYR A 151 -10.05 -13.81 3.40
CA TYR A 151 -9.02 -12.83 3.75
C TYR A 151 -9.54 -11.39 3.73
N ALA A 152 -10.87 -11.19 3.74
CA ALA A 152 -11.44 -9.84 3.66
C ALA A 152 -10.93 -8.91 4.76
N TRP A 153 -10.73 -9.42 5.98
CA TRP A 153 -10.21 -8.64 7.10
C TRP A 153 -8.70 -8.38 6.98
N HIS A 154 -7.92 -9.34 6.46
CA HIS A 154 -6.53 -9.09 6.09
C HIS A 154 -6.43 -7.97 5.07
N SER A 155 -7.29 -7.98 4.05
CA SER A 155 -7.32 -6.94 3.04
C SER A 155 -7.64 -5.56 3.62
N VAL A 156 -8.59 -5.45 4.56
CA VAL A 156 -8.88 -4.18 5.26
C VAL A 156 -7.65 -3.65 6.01
N GLY A 157 -6.91 -4.53 6.70
CA GLY A 157 -5.67 -4.14 7.39
C GLY A 157 -4.54 -3.75 6.44
N ALA A 158 -4.36 -4.53 5.37
CA ALA A 158 -3.35 -4.30 4.35
C ALA A 158 -3.56 -2.98 3.58
N LEU A 159 -4.81 -2.65 3.23
CA LEU A 159 -5.15 -1.37 2.60
C LEU A 159 -5.00 -0.20 3.58
N GLY A 160 -5.46 -0.37 4.83
CA GLY A 160 -5.32 0.67 5.85
C GLY A 160 -3.85 1.03 6.15
N VAL A 161 -2.94 0.05 6.13
CA VAL A 161 -1.52 0.32 6.40
C VAL A 161 -0.80 0.97 5.20
N ILE A 162 -1.33 0.83 3.99
CA ILE A 162 -0.88 1.61 2.83
C ILE A 162 -1.16 3.08 3.10
N GLU A 163 -2.42 3.43 3.37
CA GLU A 163 -2.84 4.82 3.66
C GLU A 163 -2.03 5.42 4.84
N LEU A 164 -1.74 4.61 5.86
CA LEU A 164 -0.95 5.05 7.02
C LEU A 164 0.51 5.40 6.67
N THR A 165 1.14 4.62 5.79
CA THR A 165 2.60 4.65 5.58
C THR A 165 3.05 5.25 4.25
N ALA A 166 2.16 5.31 3.25
CA ALA A 166 2.43 5.87 1.93
C ALA A 166 2.80 7.37 1.92
N PRO A 167 2.18 8.27 2.74
CA PRO A 167 2.43 9.71 2.59
C PRO A 167 3.92 10.10 2.67
N GLY A 168 4.66 9.50 3.60
CA GLY A 168 6.08 9.78 3.77
C GLY A 168 6.92 9.33 2.57
N ARG A 169 6.64 8.16 2.02
CA ARG A 169 7.33 7.63 0.82
C ARG A 169 6.97 8.46 -0.41
N SER A 170 5.70 8.78 -0.60
CA SER A 170 5.21 9.64 -1.68
C SER A 170 5.88 11.01 -1.69
N ALA A 171 6.09 11.61 -0.51
CA ALA A 171 6.81 12.88 -0.41
C ALA A 171 8.27 12.78 -0.91
N HIS A 172 8.99 11.72 -0.54
CA HIS A 172 10.36 11.48 -1.01
C HIS A 172 10.41 11.24 -2.52
N THR A 173 9.50 10.42 -3.05
CA THR A 173 9.39 10.16 -4.49
C THR A 173 9.08 11.45 -5.26
N ALA A 174 8.15 12.27 -4.78
CA ALA A 174 7.84 13.56 -5.38
C ALA A 174 9.05 14.53 -5.37
N GLN A 175 9.87 14.51 -4.31
CA GLN A 175 11.12 15.27 -4.26
C GLN A 175 12.12 14.77 -5.30
N GLY A 176 12.31 13.45 -5.44
CA GLY A 176 13.18 12.85 -6.44
C GLY A 176 12.74 13.20 -7.87
N LEU A 177 11.45 13.08 -8.18
CA LEU A 177 10.87 13.44 -9.48
C LEU A 177 11.12 14.91 -9.84
N ARG A 178 10.96 15.82 -8.86
CA ARG A 178 11.24 17.24 -9.04
C ARG A 178 12.71 17.50 -9.36
N ARG A 179 13.62 16.81 -8.66
CA ARG A 179 15.08 16.92 -8.85
C ARG A 179 15.51 16.50 -10.27
N ILE A 180 14.87 15.48 -10.84
CA ILE A 180 15.14 15.04 -12.22
C ILE A 180 14.35 15.82 -13.29
N GLY A 181 13.70 16.92 -12.91
CA GLY A 181 13.14 17.91 -13.82
C GLY A 181 11.63 17.79 -14.11
N LEU A 182 10.88 16.93 -13.39
CA LEU A 182 9.44 16.85 -13.60
C LEU A 182 8.70 18.06 -13.00
N SER A 183 7.80 18.62 -13.80
CA SER A 183 6.89 19.68 -13.40
C SER A 183 5.89 19.22 -12.33
N GLY A 184 5.19 20.18 -11.72
CA GLY A 184 4.17 19.87 -10.70
C GLY A 184 3.02 19.03 -11.22
N SER A 185 2.61 19.22 -12.47
CA SER A 185 1.56 18.42 -13.10
C SER A 185 2.00 16.98 -13.36
N GLU A 186 3.28 16.76 -13.72
CA GLU A 186 3.78 15.42 -14.08
C GLU A 186 4.01 14.54 -12.86
N ARG A 187 4.38 15.11 -11.71
CA ARG A 187 4.53 14.37 -10.44
C ARG A 187 3.30 14.42 -9.53
N ARG A 188 2.16 14.90 -10.05
CA ARG A 188 0.95 15.20 -9.27
C ARG A 188 0.46 14.03 -8.43
N TYR A 189 0.58 12.81 -8.96
CA TYR A 189 0.20 11.59 -8.23
C TYR A 189 0.86 11.52 -6.85
N PHE A 190 2.18 11.65 -6.79
CA PHE A 190 2.93 11.56 -5.52
C PHE A 190 2.76 12.81 -4.64
N ASP A 191 2.70 14.02 -5.24
CA ASP A 191 2.42 15.25 -4.47
C ASP A 191 1.03 15.18 -3.79
N LEU A 192 0.04 14.53 -4.43
CA LEU A 192 -1.32 14.35 -3.88
C LEU A 192 -1.33 13.35 -2.71
N HIS A 193 -0.79 12.14 -2.92
CA HIS A 193 -0.78 11.07 -1.90
C HIS A 193 0.11 11.41 -0.69
N ALA A 194 1.09 12.31 -0.85
CA ALA A 194 1.86 12.84 0.27
C ALA A 194 1.00 13.60 1.31
N VAL A 195 -0.20 14.05 0.94
CA VAL A 195 -1.09 14.87 1.79
C VAL A 195 -2.44 14.20 2.00
N LEU A 196 -3.06 13.69 0.93
CA LEU A 196 -4.41 13.14 0.96
C LEU A 196 -4.52 11.93 1.90
N ASP A 197 -3.55 11.01 1.80
CA ASP A 197 -3.54 9.73 2.52
C ASP A 197 -3.46 9.91 4.04
N VAL A 198 -2.98 11.07 4.53
CA VAL A 198 -3.03 11.39 5.97
C VAL A 198 -4.48 11.48 6.46
N LYS A 199 -5.36 12.07 5.65
CA LYS A 199 -6.79 12.12 5.95
C LYS A 199 -7.43 10.76 5.75
N HIS A 200 -7.11 10.05 4.66
CA HIS A 200 -7.65 8.71 4.42
C HIS A 200 -7.28 7.75 5.55
N SER A 201 -6.03 7.75 6.03
CA SER A 201 -5.61 6.90 7.15
C SER A 201 -6.43 7.18 8.41
N ARG A 202 -6.69 8.46 8.72
CA ARG A 202 -7.52 8.84 9.87
C ARG A 202 -8.96 8.35 9.73
N ASP A 203 -9.57 8.61 8.57
CA ASP A 203 -10.94 8.20 8.31
C ASP A 203 -11.07 6.67 8.26
N TRP A 204 -10.08 5.96 7.71
CA TRP A 204 -10.00 4.50 7.71
C TRP A 204 -9.95 3.94 9.13
N ASN A 205 -9.17 4.56 10.02
CA ASN A 205 -9.11 4.20 11.43
C ASN A 205 -10.49 4.41 12.09
N ASP A 206 -11.05 5.61 11.99
CA ASP A 206 -12.27 6.03 12.71
C ASP A 206 -13.54 5.33 12.19
N GLU A 207 -13.64 5.12 10.88
CA GLU A 207 -14.88 4.69 10.22
C GLU A 207 -14.84 3.24 9.72
N ALA A 208 -13.66 2.64 9.55
CA ALA A 208 -13.52 1.22 9.21
C ALA A 208 -12.96 0.39 10.38
N ILE A 209 -11.74 0.66 10.83
CA ILE A 209 -11.06 -0.23 11.78
C ILE A 209 -11.76 -0.24 13.15
N VAL A 210 -11.93 0.91 13.79
CA VAL A 210 -12.55 1.03 15.14
C VAL A 210 -13.90 0.30 15.22
N PRO A 211 -14.89 0.56 14.34
CA PRO A 211 -16.18 -0.12 14.42
C PRO A 211 -16.08 -1.62 14.09
N LEU A 212 -15.15 -2.03 13.22
CA LEU A 212 -14.97 -3.46 12.92
C LEU A 212 -14.41 -4.22 14.12
N VAL A 213 -13.40 -3.67 14.81
CA VAL A 213 -12.82 -4.28 16.03
C VAL A 213 -13.86 -4.30 17.16
N ALA A 214 -14.60 -3.20 17.35
CA ALA A 214 -15.63 -3.11 18.38
C ALA A 214 -16.76 -4.14 18.21
N GLU A 215 -17.10 -4.49 16.96
CA GLU A 215 -18.11 -5.51 16.65
C GLU A 215 -17.61 -6.94 16.85
N ASP A 216 -16.36 -7.23 16.47
CA ASP A 216 -15.73 -8.56 16.61
C ASP A 216 -14.22 -8.45 16.81
N PRO A 217 -13.71 -8.63 18.05
CA PRO A 217 -12.29 -8.52 18.37
C PRO A 217 -11.36 -9.41 17.53
N ARG A 218 -11.85 -10.52 16.97
CA ARG A 218 -11.06 -11.41 16.10
C ARG A 218 -10.64 -10.74 14.79
N ARG A 219 -11.36 -9.69 14.37
CA ARG A 219 -11.01 -8.91 13.17
C ARG A 219 -9.72 -8.13 13.37
N ALA A 220 -9.38 -7.73 14.60
CA ALA A 220 -8.12 -7.05 14.91
C ALA A 220 -6.92 -7.92 14.53
N THR A 221 -6.90 -9.19 14.96
CA THR A 221 -5.81 -10.13 14.61
C THR A 221 -5.70 -10.34 13.10
N ALA A 222 -6.81 -10.51 12.39
CA ALA A 222 -6.77 -10.67 10.93
C ALA A 222 -6.29 -9.40 10.20
N MET A 223 -6.73 -8.21 10.66
CA MET A 223 -6.24 -6.93 10.14
C MET A 223 -4.74 -6.73 10.44
N ALA A 224 -4.27 -7.12 11.63
CA ALA A 224 -2.86 -7.10 11.97
C ALA A 224 -2.03 -8.01 11.04
N GLU A 225 -2.48 -9.24 10.81
CA GLU A 225 -1.83 -10.16 9.87
C GLU A 225 -1.74 -9.53 8.46
N GLY A 226 -2.83 -8.97 7.95
CA GLY A 226 -2.83 -8.32 6.62
C GLY A 226 -1.91 -7.10 6.54
N ALA A 227 -1.90 -6.26 7.58
CA ALA A 227 -1.01 -5.10 7.65
C ALA A 227 0.47 -5.51 7.67
N LEU A 228 0.83 -6.50 8.50
CA LEU A 228 2.20 -7.01 8.58
C LEU A 228 2.63 -7.69 7.28
N ILE A 229 1.75 -8.47 6.63
CA ILE A 229 2.04 -9.07 5.32
C ILE A 229 2.38 -7.99 4.29
N ARG A 230 1.57 -6.93 4.18
CA ARG A 230 1.88 -5.80 3.30
C ARG A 230 3.28 -5.27 3.64
N LEU A 231 3.52 -4.92 4.89
CA LEU A 231 4.77 -4.26 5.29
C LEU A 231 6.00 -5.13 5.04
N GLN A 232 5.97 -6.43 5.39
CA GLN A 232 7.07 -7.36 5.13
C GLN A 232 7.32 -7.58 3.64
N CYS A 233 6.27 -7.70 2.82
CA CYS A 233 6.43 -7.74 1.37
C CYS A 233 7.05 -6.43 0.83
N GLY A 234 6.67 -5.28 1.39
CA GLY A 234 7.26 -3.98 1.08
C GLY A 234 8.75 -3.89 1.44
N GLU A 235 9.11 -4.33 2.63
CA GLU A 235 10.50 -4.41 3.08
C GLU A 235 11.36 -5.24 2.13
N ARG A 236 10.88 -6.41 1.70
CA ARG A 236 11.55 -7.26 0.69
C ARG A 236 11.75 -6.54 -0.64
N CYS A 237 10.76 -5.73 -1.06
CA CYS A 237 10.90 -4.88 -2.25
C CYS A 237 12.02 -3.86 -2.05
N PHE A 238 12.01 -3.15 -0.93
CA PHE A 238 13.01 -2.11 -0.65
C PHE A 238 14.42 -2.70 -0.55
N GLU A 239 14.58 -3.85 0.12
CA GLU A 239 15.85 -4.61 0.17
C GLU A 239 16.34 -4.96 -1.23
N ARG A 240 15.44 -5.46 -2.09
CA ARG A 240 15.77 -5.79 -3.48
C ARG A 240 16.19 -4.55 -4.26
N TYR A 241 15.54 -3.42 -4.04
CA TYR A 241 15.85 -2.15 -4.72
C TYR A 241 17.20 -1.60 -4.26
N ARG A 242 17.46 -1.58 -2.95
CA ARG A 242 18.78 -1.21 -2.40
C ARG A 242 19.89 -2.08 -2.96
N ALA A 243 19.68 -3.39 -3.01
CA ALA A 243 20.65 -4.32 -3.61
C ALA A 243 20.87 -4.05 -5.11
N HIS A 244 19.85 -3.59 -5.85
CA HIS A 244 20.01 -3.19 -7.26
C HIS A 244 20.93 -1.96 -7.39
N PHE A 245 20.76 -0.99 -6.49
CA PHE A 245 21.48 0.28 -6.50
C PHE A 245 22.83 0.22 -5.76
N GLY A 246 23.18 -0.90 -5.13
CA GLY A 246 24.40 -1.02 -4.34
C GLY A 246 24.37 -0.25 -3.02
N LEU A 247 23.16 0.00 -2.47
CA LEU A 247 22.96 0.62 -1.17
C LEU A 247 23.00 -0.47 -0.08
N GLY A 248 23.98 -0.37 0.84
CA GLY A 248 24.15 -1.27 1.98
C GLY A 248 23.29 -0.91 3.19
#